data_AF-B5U8M8-F1
#
_entry.id   AF-B5U8M8-F1
#
_cell.length_a   1.000
_cell.length_b   1.000
_cell.length_c   1.000
_cell.angle_alpha   90.00
_cell.angle_beta   90.00
_cell.angle_gamma   90.00
#
_symmetry.space_group_name_H-M   'P 1'
#
loop_
_entity.id
_entity.type
_entity.pdbx_description
1 polymer ?
#
loop_
_entity_poly.entity_id
_entity_poly.type
_entity_poly.pdbx_seq_one_letter_code
_entity_poly.pdbx_strand_id
1 'polypeptide(L)'
;MFATEFINFNISRAAPIRRTVEAIHGPKPPKAGVKSVEDSINEARLQCFLCKLTEKRVLLRPCNHLCFCEPCNDTFQKQIPLLCPICHMHVQSFEIVHF
;
A
#
# COMPACT_ATOMS: atom_id res chain seq x y z
N MET A 1 -38.62 -17.07 -10.95
CA MET A 1 -37.64 -15.98 -10.74
C MET A 1 -36.22 -16.58 -10.80
N PHE A 2 -35.80 -17.26 -11.89
CA PHE A 2 -35.32 -16.77 -13.20
C PHE A 2 -33.90 -16.12 -13.23
N ALA A 3 -32.97 -16.47 -12.33
CA ALA A 3 -31.59 -15.94 -12.40
C ALA A 3 -30.47 -17.01 -12.47
N THR A 4 -30.74 -18.27 -12.14
CA THR A 4 -29.70 -19.31 -12.00
C THR A 4 -29.54 -20.21 -13.22
N GLU A 5 -30.54 -20.29 -14.11
CA GLU A 5 -30.50 -21.21 -15.27
C GLU A 5 -29.76 -20.63 -16.49
N PHE A 6 -29.70 -19.30 -16.62
CA PHE A 6 -29.03 -18.64 -17.76
C PHE A 6 -27.50 -18.78 -17.72
N ILE A 7 -26.91 -18.90 -16.53
CA ILE A 7 -25.45 -19.03 -16.36
C ILE A 7 -24.96 -20.42 -16.80
N ASN A 8 -25.73 -21.48 -16.51
CA ASN A 8 -25.34 -22.85 -16.83
C ASN A 8 -25.36 -23.15 -18.34
N PHE A 9 -26.30 -22.58 -19.10
CA PHE A 9 -26.39 -22.80 -20.55
C PHE A 9 -25.19 -22.25 -21.33
N ASN A 10 -24.57 -21.17 -20.83
CA ASN A 10 -23.46 -20.50 -21.51
C ASN A 10 -22.09 -21.16 -21.29
N ILE A 11 -21.96 -22.00 -20.25
CA ILE A 11 -20.71 -22.71 -19.94
C ILE A 11 -20.52 -23.89 -20.90
N SER A 12 -21.60 -24.59 -21.26
CA SER A 12 -21.55 -25.81 -22.08
C SER A 12 -21.13 -25.56 -23.54
N ARG A 13 -21.38 -24.35 -24.08
CA ARG A 13 -21.03 -23.98 -25.46
C ARG A 13 -19.60 -23.48 -25.63
N ALA A 14 -18.93 -23.07 -24.55
CA ALA A 14 -17.57 -22.52 -24.59
C ALA A 14 -16.47 -23.58 -24.43
N ALA A 15 -16.82 -24.85 -24.17
CA ALA A 15 -15.86 -25.94 -24.02
C ALA A 15 -14.94 -26.18 -25.24
N PRO A 16 -15.38 -26.05 -26.50
CA PRO A 16 -14.51 -26.26 -27.66
C PRO A 16 -13.44 -25.16 -27.79
N ILE A 17 -13.79 -23.91 -27.47
CA ILE A 17 -12.92 -22.74 -27.63
C ILE A 17 -11.77 -22.76 -26.61
N ARG A 18 -12.03 -23.23 -25.38
CA ARG A 18 -11.02 -23.31 -24.32
C ARG A 18 -9.83 -24.21 -24.68
N ARG A 19 -10.09 -25.36 -25.32
CA ARG A 19 -9.02 -26.29 -25.76
C ARG A 19 -8.11 -25.70 -26.82
N THR A 20 -8.63 -24.88 -27.72
CA THR A 20 -7.83 -24.26 -28.78
C THR A 20 -6.88 -23.19 -28.23
N VAL A 21 -7.31 -22.42 -27.24
CA VAL A 21 -6.50 -21.35 -26.61
C VAL A 21 -5.32 -21.92 -25.81
N GLU A 22 -5.53 -23.03 -25.09
CA GLU A 22 -4.49 -23.68 -24.28
C GLU A 22 -3.42 -24.40 -25.12
N ALA A 23 -3.73 -24.77 -26.37
CA ALA A 23 -2.77 -25.38 -27.29
C ALA A 23 -1.83 -24.37 -27.96
N ILE A 24 -2.24 -23.08 -28.04
CA ILE A 24 -1.49 -22.03 -28.74
C ILE A 24 -0.61 -21.25 -27.74
N HIS A 25 -1.04 -21.13 -26.49
CA HIS A 25 -0.33 -20.38 -25.45
C HIS A 25 0.03 -21.36 -24.33
N GLY A 26 1.32 -21.68 -24.20
CA GLY A 26 1.85 -22.58 -23.19
C GLY A 26 1.45 -22.23 -21.74
N PRO A 27 1.92 -23.00 -20.74
CA PRO A 27 1.46 -22.87 -19.36
C PRO A 27 1.56 -21.43 -18.88
N LYS A 28 0.39 -20.86 -18.55
CA LYS A 28 0.26 -19.49 -18.06
C LYS A 28 1.19 -19.32 -16.86
N PRO A 29 2.06 -18.29 -16.83
CA PRO A 29 2.97 -18.09 -15.71
C PRO A 29 2.17 -18.01 -14.41
N PRO A 30 2.71 -18.54 -13.30
CA PRO A 30 2.04 -18.52 -12.02
C PRO A 30 1.67 -17.08 -11.70
N LYS A 31 0.39 -16.86 -11.40
CA LYS A 31 -0.12 -15.56 -10.96
C LYS A 31 0.62 -15.21 -9.67
N ALA A 32 1.68 -14.41 -9.77
CA ALA A 32 2.23 -13.71 -8.62
C ALA A 32 1.04 -13.04 -7.91
N GLY A 33 0.84 -13.38 -6.65
CA GLY A 33 -0.33 -12.95 -5.88
C GLY A 33 -0.48 -11.44 -6.01
N VAL A 34 -1.54 -11.02 -6.69
CA VAL A 34 -1.87 -9.60 -6.83
C VAL A 34 -2.32 -9.16 -5.44
N LYS A 35 -1.44 -8.48 -4.69
CA LYS A 35 -1.83 -7.82 -3.44
C LYS A 35 -2.99 -6.89 -3.77
N SER A 36 -3.99 -6.86 -2.89
CA SER A 36 -5.15 -6.01 -3.10
C SER A 36 -4.71 -4.54 -3.11
N VAL A 37 -5.44 -3.71 -3.86
CA VAL A 37 -5.15 -2.27 -3.93
C VAL A 37 -5.28 -1.64 -2.54
N GLU A 38 -6.22 -2.14 -1.74
CA GLU A 38 -6.48 -1.71 -0.36
C GLU A 38 -5.28 -1.96 0.56
N ASP A 39 -4.65 -3.14 0.45
CA ASP A 39 -3.48 -3.50 1.27
C ASP A 39 -2.29 -2.59 0.93
N SER A 40 -2.08 -2.33 -0.35
CA SER A 40 -1.02 -1.44 -0.85
C SER A 40 -1.20 -0.01 -0.33
N ILE A 41 -2.44 0.49 -0.31
CA ILE A 41 -2.76 1.83 0.22
C ILE A 41 -2.52 1.87 1.73
N ASN A 42 -2.87 0.81 2.45
CA ASN A 42 -2.69 0.75 3.89
C ASN A 42 -1.19 0.75 4.27
N GLU A 43 -0.38 -0.06 3.58
CA GLU A 43 1.08 -0.08 3.76
C GLU A 43 1.68 1.32 3.53
N ALA A 44 1.26 2.02 2.47
CA ALA A 44 1.74 3.37 2.15
C ALA A 44 1.42 4.43 3.24
N ARG A 45 0.32 4.25 3.99
CA ARG A 45 -0.07 5.17 5.07
C ARG A 45 0.82 5.04 6.30
N LEU A 46 1.33 3.84 6.56
CA LEU A 46 2.19 3.51 7.70
C LEU A 46 3.67 3.88 7.46
N GLN A 47 4.06 4.10 6.21
CA GLN A 47 5.44 4.39 5.84
C GLN A 47 5.86 5.85 6.09
N CYS A 48 7.11 6.03 6.49
CA CYS A 48 7.82 7.28 6.68
C CYS A 48 7.53 8.26 5.54
N PHE A 49 7.18 9.49 5.90
CA PHE A 49 6.91 10.55 4.95
C PHE A 49 8.10 10.85 4.04
N LEU A 50 9.32 10.72 4.57
CA LEU A 50 10.56 11.07 3.87
C LEU A 50 11.05 9.94 2.96
N CYS A 51 11.27 8.74 3.50
CA CYS A 51 11.86 7.65 2.72
C CYS A 51 10.86 6.71 2.04
N LYS A 52 9.61 6.62 2.53
CA LYS A 52 8.60 5.66 2.04
C LYS A 52 9.03 4.18 2.13
N LEU A 53 10.07 3.87 2.91
CA LEU A 53 10.63 2.52 3.02
C LEU A 53 10.29 1.84 4.34
N THR A 54 10.34 2.60 5.44
CA THR A 54 10.17 2.08 6.80
C THR A 54 8.97 2.72 7.48
N GLU A 55 8.41 2.04 8.48
CA GLU A 55 7.24 2.54 9.22
C GLU A 55 7.55 3.81 10.03
N LYS A 56 6.53 4.63 10.24
CA LYS A 56 6.62 5.83 11.06
C LYS A 56 6.71 5.47 12.54
N ARG A 57 7.67 6.10 13.24
CA ARG A 57 7.93 5.88 14.66
C ARG A 57 8.16 7.19 15.44
N VAL A 58 8.24 8.33 14.76
CA VAL A 58 8.54 9.62 15.41
C VAL A 58 7.35 10.57 15.41
N LEU A 59 6.91 10.94 16.61
CA LEU A 59 5.85 11.90 16.89
C LEU A 59 6.43 13.31 17.03
N LEU A 60 5.90 14.25 16.25
CA LEU A 60 6.33 15.66 16.27
C LEU A 60 5.49 16.47 17.26
N ARG A 61 6.12 17.11 18.25
CA ARG A 61 5.43 17.97 19.23
C ARG A 61 5.57 19.46 18.86
N PRO A 62 4.53 20.29 19.09
CA PRO A 62 3.30 19.97 19.82
C PRO A 62 2.16 19.37 18.96
N CYS A 63 2.33 19.27 17.64
CA CYS A 63 1.24 18.92 16.72
C CYS A 63 0.77 17.45 16.75
N ASN A 64 1.53 16.54 17.37
CA ASN A 64 1.25 15.10 17.47
C ASN A 64 1.15 14.36 16.13
N HIS A 65 1.79 14.87 15.09
CA HIS A 65 1.86 14.16 13.81
C HIS A 65 2.98 13.12 13.82
N LEU A 66 2.61 11.87 13.54
CA LEU A 66 3.53 10.75 13.34
C LEU A 66 3.95 10.75 11.87
N CYS A 67 5.19 11.17 11.58
CA CYS A 67 5.63 11.49 10.21
C CYS A 67 6.82 10.66 9.73
N PHE A 68 7.76 10.36 10.61
CA PHE A 68 9.08 9.87 10.22
C PHE A 68 9.41 8.53 10.86
N CYS A 69 10.29 7.78 10.21
CA CYS A 69 11.06 6.75 10.89
C CYS A 69 12.24 7.39 11.64
N GLU A 70 12.85 6.62 12.55
CA GLU A 70 13.96 7.08 13.39
C GLU A 70 15.17 7.60 12.59
N PRO A 71 15.69 6.90 11.56
CA PRO A 71 16.84 7.42 10.79
C PRO A 71 16.56 8.72 10.04
N CYS A 72 15.36 8.86 9.47
CA CYS A 72 14.98 10.08 8.76
C CYS A 72 14.79 11.25 9.73
N ASN A 73 14.40 10.99 10.97
CA ASN A 73 14.27 12.01 11.99
C ASN A 73 15.62 12.66 12.33
N ASP A 74 16.71 11.90 12.43
CA ASP A 74 18.05 12.45 12.70
C ASP A 74 18.52 13.41 11.61
N THR A 75 18.08 13.16 10.37
CA THR A 75 18.39 14.03 9.23
C THR A 75 17.48 15.27 9.24
N PHE A 76 16.21 15.09 9.59
CA PHE A 76 15.23 16.17 9.71
C PHE A 76 15.59 17.17 10.82
N GLN A 77 16.09 16.70 11.97
CA GLN A 77 16.51 17.54 13.09
C GLN A 77 17.61 18.56 12.74
N LYS A 78 18.36 18.33 11.66
CA LYS A 78 19.41 19.23 11.18
C LYS A 78 18.88 20.35 10.27
N GLN A 79 17.61 20.31 9.90
CA GLN A 79 16.99 21.30 9.02
C GLN A 79 16.60 22.56 9.80
N ILE A 80 16.67 23.72 9.14
CA ILE A 80 16.19 24.99 9.65
C ILE A 80 15.35 25.64 8.54
N PRO A 81 14.06 25.97 8.76
CA PRO A 81 13.29 25.78 10.01
C PRO A 81 12.78 24.35 10.21
N LEU A 82 12.57 23.95 11.48
CA LEU A 82 11.95 22.69 11.84
C LEU A 82 10.42 22.80 11.77
N LEU A 83 9.83 22.48 10.61
CA LEU A 83 8.38 22.54 10.39
C LEU A 83 7.80 21.14 10.14
N CYS A 84 6.70 20.83 10.82
CA CYS A 84 5.98 19.57 10.59
C CYS A 84 5.54 19.45 9.12
N PRO A 85 5.82 18.35 8.39
CA PRO A 85 5.42 18.22 6.98
C PRO A 85 3.91 18.13 6.74
N ILE A 86 3.11 17.91 7.79
CA ILE A 86 1.66 17.73 7.69
C ILE A 86 0.93 19.06 7.93
N CYS A 87 1.30 19.79 8.98
CA CYS A 87 0.60 21.01 9.38
C CYS A 87 1.46 22.28 9.35
N HIS A 88 2.74 22.16 8.98
CA HIS A 88 3.73 23.25 8.93
C HIS A 88 3.91 24.01 10.26
N MET A 89 3.51 23.42 11.38
CA MET A 89 3.76 23.96 12.71
C MET A 89 5.23 23.76 13.10
N HIS A 90 5.81 24.73 13.83
CA HIS A 90 7.15 24.60 14.37
C HIS A 90 7.26 23.41 15.32
N VAL A 91 8.22 22.53 15.06
CA VAL A 91 8.50 21.37 15.88
C VAL A 91 9.41 21.80 17.03
N GLN A 92 8.99 21.48 18.26
CA GLN A 92 9.71 21.82 19.48
C GLN A 92 10.44 20.61 20.06
N SER A 93 9.87 19.42 19.93
CA SER A 93 10.48 18.17 20.36
C SER A 93 9.98 16.98 19.56
N PHE A 94 10.70 15.87 19.69
CA PHE A 94 10.48 14.62 18.98
C PHE A 94 10.34 13.50 20.01
N GLU A 95 9.38 12.60 19.82
CA GLU A 95 9.17 11.44 20.68
C GLU A 95 9.14 10.17 19.84
N ILE A 96 9.93 9.17 20.21
CA ILE A 96 9.96 7.88 19.52
C ILE A 96 8.93 6.95 20.17
N VAL A 97 8.04 6.42 19.34
CA VAL A 97 6.97 5.51 19.72
C VAL A 97 7.39 4.09 19.36
N HIS A 98 7.32 3.19 20.34
CA HIS A 98 7.53 1.75 20.18
C HIS A 98 6.17 1.06 20.22
N PHE A 99 5.90 0.20 19.23
CA PHE A 99 4.68 -0.62 19.12
C PHE A 99 4.95 -2.05 19.58
#